data_AF-A0A2W6VXH9-F1
#
_entry.id   AF-A0A2W6VXH9-F1
#
_cell.length_a   1.000
_cell.length_b   1.000
_cell.length_c   1.000
_cell.angle_alpha   90.00
_cell.angle_beta   90.00
_cell.angle_gamma   90.00
#
_symmetry.space_group_name_H-M   'P 1'
#
loop_
_entity.id
_entity.type
_entity.pdbx_description
1 polymer ?
#
loop_
_entity_poly.entity_id
_entity_poly.type
_entity_poly.pdbx_seq_one_letter_code
_entity_poly.pdbx_strand_id
1 'polypeptide(L)'
;MALALSRESLNPERAGAWFDRLQSLQITRRLGLMAMITVAVAAGLFVFFWAQKPQMMPLYTGLDQKATAEATDLLRSAQIPFELDATTGAISVPEKNVHDARLKLAGSGLTESGRLGFEMMERDPGFGVSQFVETARYQHALETELVRTISSLRPVRDARVHLAIPKPSAFTRQRDVASASVVLELRG
;
A
#
# COMPACT_ATOMS: atom_id res chain seq x y z
N MET A 1 44.68 -24.12 -46.87
CA MET A 1 44.61 -22.83 -47.58
C MET A 1 44.06 -21.82 -46.58
N ALA A 2 44.92 -20.93 -46.07
CA ALA A 2 44.66 -20.10 -44.89
C ALA A 2 43.97 -18.79 -45.29
N LEU A 3 42.90 -18.43 -44.58
CA LEU A 3 42.25 -17.13 -44.65
C LEU A 3 43.06 -16.14 -43.79
N ALA A 4 43.78 -15.24 -44.47
CA ALA A 4 44.54 -14.17 -43.84
C ALA A 4 43.58 -13.09 -43.31
N LEU A 5 43.62 -12.85 -42.00
CA LEU A 5 42.94 -11.77 -41.32
C LEU A 5 43.66 -10.44 -41.61
N SER A 6 43.04 -9.57 -42.39
CA SER A 6 43.51 -8.19 -42.62
C SER A 6 43.40 -7.37 -41.33
N ARG A 7 44.52 -7.19 -40.62
CA ARG A 7 44.67 -6.13 -39.61
C ARG A 7 44.98 -4.83 -40.32
N GLU A 8 43.99 -3.97 -40.50
CA GLU A 8 44.23 -2.64 -41.06
C GLU A 8 43.49 -1.55 -40.28
N SER A 9 44.27 -0.54 -39.87
CA SER A 9 43.89 0.80 -39.41
C SER A 9 43.53 1.03 -37.92
N LEU A 10 44.55 1.00 -37.06
CA LEU A 10 44.65 1.93 -35.92
C LEU A 10 45.85 2.84 -36.17
N ASN A 11 45.64 3.90 -36.96
CA ASN A 11 46.70 4.83 -37.34
C ASN A 11 46.73 6.02 -36.35
N PRO A 12 47.78 6.19 -35.52
CA PRO A 12 47.86 7.22 -34.48
C PRO A 12 47.92 8.67 -35.04
N GLU A 13 48.27 8.86 -36.31
CA GLU A 13 48.25 10.17 -36.95
C GLU A 13 46.83 10.71 -37.18
N ARG A 14 45.86 9.81 -37.45
CA ARG A 14 44.44 10.19 -37.50
C ARG A 14 43.92 10.60 -36.13
N ALA A 15 44.53 10.09 -35.07
CA ALA A 15 44.23 10.50 -33.71
C ALA A 15 44.75 11.93 -33.43
N GLY A 16 45.99 12.26 -33.81
CA GLY A 16 46.52 13.63 -33.66
C GLY A 16 45.71 14.68 -34.44
N ALA A 17 45.34 14.37 -35.68
CA ALA A 17 44.66 15.31 -36.58
C ALA A 17 43.21 15.68 -36.20
N TRP A 18 42.57 14.93 -35.28
CA TRP A 18 41.26 15.32 -34.73
C TRP A 18 41.41 16.27 -33.54
N PHE A 19 42.49 16.16 -32.76
CA PHE A 19 42.80 17.08 -31.67
C PHE A 19 43.14 18.48 -32.21
N ASP A 20 43.95 18.58 -33.27
CA ASP A 20 44.30 19.86 -33.91
C ASP A 20 43.09 20.55 -34.55
N ARG A 21 42.16 19.76 -35.10
CA ARG A 21 40.86 20.25 -35.60
C ARG A 21 39.91 20.68 -34.48
N LEU A 22 40.10 20.22 -33.25
CA LEU A 22 39.36 20.67 -32.07
C LEU A 22 39.94 21.96 -31.47
N GLN A 23 41.24 22.18 -31.61
CA GLN A 23 41.92 23.39 -31.14
C GLN A 23 41.79 24.59 -32.09
N SER A 24 41.61 24.35 -33.39
CA SER A 24 41.45 25.41 -34.42
C SER A 24 40.02 25.92 -34.61
N LEU A 25 39.04 25.44 -33.83
CA LEU A 25 37.66 25.94 -33.88
C LEU A 25 37.53 27.24 -33.10
N GLN A 26 36.91 28.25 -33.72
CA GLN A 26 36.51 29.52 -33.10
C GLN A 26 35.82 29.26 -31.75
N ILE A 27 36.17 30.02 -30.70
CA ILE A 27 35.72 29.84 -29.31
C ILE A 27 34.19 29.65 -29.19
N THR A 28 33.41 30.33 -30.03
CA THR A 28 31.95 30.21 -30.12
C THR A 28 31.48 28.80 -30.54
N ARG A 29 32.18 28.16 -31.48
CA ARG A 29 31.86 26.79 -31.95
C ARG A 29 32.25 25.73 -30.93
N ARG A 30 33.32 25.95 -30.16
CA ARG A 30 33.72 25.08 -29.04
C ARG A 30 32.72 25.14 -27.88
N LEU A 31 32.23 26.34 -27.55
CA LEU A 31 31.15 26.53 -26.56
C LEU A 31 29.83 25.88 -27.02
N GLY A 32 29.46 26.03 -28.29
CA GLY A 32 28.27 25.37 -28.85
C GLY A 32 28.33 23.84 -28.81
N LEU A 33 29.50 23.25 -29.11
CA LEU A 33 29.70 21.80 -29.00
C LEU A 33 29.61 21.30 -27.56
N MET A 34 30.23 22.02 -26.61
CA MET A 34 30.13 21.67 -25.18
C MET A 34 28.70 21.76 -24.67
N ALA A 35 27.95 22.81 -25.06
CA ALA A 35 26.55 22.95 -24.70
C ALA A 35 25.70 21.79 -25.24
N MET A 36 25.92 21.36 -26.49
CA MET A 36 25.22 20.21 -27.09
C MET A 36 25.49 18.90 -26.34
N ILE A 37 26.76 18.65 -25.97
CA ILE A 37 27.13 17.46 -25.18
C ILE A 37 26.43 17.51 -23.81
N THR A 38 26.44 18.66 -23.13
CA THR A 38 25.77 18.83 -21.84
C THR A 38 24.28 18.57 -21.94
N VAL A 39 23.61 19.10 -22.97
CA VAL A 39 22.17 18.87 -23.20
C VAL A 39 21.88 17.40 -23.48
N ALA A 40 22.71 16.74 -24.29
CA ALA A 40 22.56 15.31 -24.59
C ALA A 40 22.72 14.44 -23.33
N VAL A 41 23.71 14.74 -22.48
CA VAL A 41 23.92 14.05 -21.20
C VAL A 41 22.76 14.31 -20.24
N ALA A 42 22.32 15.56 -20.11
CA ALA A 42 21.19 15.91 -19.26
C ALA A 42 19.89 15.22 -19.69
N ALA A 43 19.61 15.17 -21.00
CA ALA A 43 18.46 14.47 -21.55
C ALA A 43 18.55 12.95 -21.30
N GLY A 44 19.74 12.35 -21.49
CA GLY A 44 19.98 10.94 -21.20
C GLY A 44 19.75 10.58 -19.73
N LEU A 45 20.28 11.39 -18.81
CA LEU A 45 20.05 11.21 -17.37
C LEU A 45 18.57 11.41 -17.00
N PHE A 46 17.90 12.40 -17.59
CA PHE A 46 16.48 12.64 -17.36
C PHE A 46 15.63 11.42 -17.76
N VAL A 47 15.85 10.87 -18.96
CA VAL A 47 15.13 9.67 -19.42
C VAL A 47 15.44 8.46 -18.54
N PHE A 48 16.70 8.30 -18.12
CA PHE A 48 17.12 7.21 -17.24
C PHE A 48 16.43 7.25 -15.87
N PHE A 49 16.38 8.41 -15.21
CA PHE A 49 15.68 8.56 -13.93
C PHE A 49 14.16 8.46 -14.07
N TRP A 50 13.60 8.95 -15.19
CA TRP A 50 12.17 8.83 -15.47
C TRP A 50 11.74 7.37 -15.66
N ALA A 51 12.55 6.58 -16.38
CA ALA A 51 12.29 5.15 -16.62
C ALA A 51 12.38 4.28 -15.34
N GLN A 52 13.03 4.78 -14.29
CA GLN A 52 13.18 4.04 -13.02
C GLN A 52 12.02 4.25 -12.03
N LYS A 53 11.05 5.13 -12.31
CA LYS A 53 9.92 5.34 -11.41
C LYS A 53 9.09 4.05 -11.31
N PRO A 54 9.02 3.39 -10.14
CA PRO A 54 8.21 2.18 -9.99
C PRO A 54 6.74 2.50 -10.17
N GLN A 55 5.98 1.59 -10.79
CA GLN A 55 4.52 1.67 -10.76
C GLN A 55 4.05 1.44 -9.32
N MET A 56 3.38 2.44 -8.76
CA MET A 56 2.80 2.38 -7.42
C MET A 56 1.42 1.74 -7.52
N MET A 57 1.18 0.73 -6.69
CA MET A 57 -0.11 0.06 -6.59
C MET A 57 -0.71 0.28 -5.20
N PRO A 58 -2.04 0.51 -5.12
CA PRO A 58 -2.72 0.61 -3.83
C PRO A 58 -2.66 -0.74 -3.11
N LEU A 59 -2.19 -0.71 -1.87
CA LEU A 59 -2.10 -1.87 -0.99
C LEU A 59 -3.39 -2.02 -0.18
N TYR A 60 -3.78 -0.92 0.49
CA TYR A 60 -4.99 -0.79 1.29
C TYR A 60 -5.67 0.57 1.05
N THR A 61 -6.99 0.56 1.08
CA THR A 61 -7.84 1.75 0.95
C THR A 61 -8.81 1.81 2.11
N GLY A 62 -8.93 2.96 2.78
CA GLY A 62 -9.92 3.15 3.86
C GLY A 62 -9.56 2.46 5.19
N LEU A 63 -8.27 2.39 5.53
CA LEU A 63 -7.84 1.99 6.87
C LEU A 63 -8.22 3.07 7.89
N ASP A 64 -8.59 2.65 9.10
CA ASP A 64 -8.75 3.56 10.25
C ASP A 64 -7.41 4.23 10.59
N GLN A 65 -7.41 5.44 11.13
CA GLN A 65 -6.19 6.22 11.41
C GLN A 65 -5.15 5.43 12.22
N LYS A 66 -5.61 4.64 13.19
CA LYS A 66 -4.75 3.78 14.01
C LYS A 66 -4.11 2.66 13.19
N ALA A 67 -4.90 1.99 12.35
CA ALA A 67 -4.42 0.91 11.48
C ALA A 67 -3.47 1.44 10.39
N THR A 68 -3.73 2.64 9.87
CA THR A 68 -2.84 3.33 8.93
C THR A 68 -1.48 3.64 9.58
N ALA A 69 -1.47 4.17 10.81
CA ALA A 69 -0.23 4.43 11.53
C ALA A 69 0.59 3.15 11.74
N GLU A 70 -0.05 2.08 12.22
CA GLU A 70 0.59 0.78 12.45
C GLU A 70 1.12 0.17 11.15
N ALA A 71 0.35 0.25 10.06
CA ALA A 71 0.78 -0.22 8.74
C ALA A 71 1.99 0.56 8.22
N THR A 72 2.01 1.88 8.37
CA THR A 72 3.15 2.70 7.93
C THR A 72 4.41 2.42 8.75
N ASP A 73 4.29 2.17 10.05
CA ASP A 73 5.42 1.82 10.91
C ASP A 73 6.01 0.46 10.54
N LEU A 74 5.16 -0.52 10.24
CA LEU A 74 5.59 -1.84 9.79
C LEU A 74 6.27 -1.79 8.42
N LEU A 75 5.70 -1.07 7.46
CA LEU A 75 6.30 -0.90 6.13
C LEU A 75 7.66 -0.18 6.22
N ARG A 76 7.76 0.84 7.09
CA ARG A 76 9.03 1.52 7.38
C ARG A 76 10.06 0.58 8.00
N SER A 77 9.65 -0.24 8.98
CA SER A 77 10.54 -1.22 9.64
C SER A 77 11.02 -2.31 8.68
N ALA A 78 10.16 -2.70 7.72
CA ALA A 78 10.48 -3.64 6.65
C ALA A 78 11.27 -3.02 5.50
N GLN A 79 11.61 -1.72 5.56
CA GLN A 79 12.31 -0.97 4.51
C GLN A 79 11.59 -1.02 3.16
N ILE A 80 10.26 -1.13 3.16
CA ILE A 80 9.45 -1.13 1.95
C ILE A 80 9.07 0.32 1.63
N PRO A 81 9.42 0.85 0.44
CA PRO A 81 8.97 2.16 0.02
C PRO A 81 7.44 2.20 -0.09
N PHE A 82 6.82 3.24 0.47
CA PHE A 82 5.37 3.44 0.45
C PHE A 82 5.04 4.92 0.25
N GLU A 83 3.85 5.16 -0.30
CA GLU A 83 3.22 6.48 -0.39
C GLU A 83 1.91 6.43 0.40
N LEU A 84 1.67 7.47 1.20
CA LEU A 84 0.44 7.65 1.95
C LEU A 84 -0.32 8.84 1.36
N ASP A 85 -1.55 8.61 0.94
CA ASP A 85 -2.48 9.68 0.62
C ASP A 85 -3.17 10.15 1.91
N ALA A 86 -2.84 11.36 2.37
CA ALA A 86 -3.40 11.94 3.59
C ALA A 86 -4.90 12.25 3.49
N THR A 87 -5.47 12.32 2.29
CA THR A 87 -6.89 12.63 2.06
C THR A 87 -7.75 11.38 2.16
N THR A 88 -7.27 10.26 1.60
CA THR A 88 -8.02 9.00 1.51
C THR A 88 -7.55 7.95 2.53
N GLY A 89 -6.42 8.18 3.20
CA GLY A 89 -5.78 7.19 4.06
C GLY A 89 -5.25 5.97 3.29
N ALA A 90 -5.16 6.05 1.96
CA ALA A 90 -4.70 4.95 1.14
C ALA A 90 -3.18 4.81 1.20
N ILE A 91 -2.71 3.57 1.34
CA ILE A 91 -1.29 3.24 1.32
C ILE A 91 -0.99 2.56 -0.02
N SER A 92 -0.03 3.11 -0.77
CA SER A 92 0.44 2.55 -2.03
C SER A 92 1.90 2.12 -1.91
N VAL A 93 2.27 1.03 -2.58
CA VAL A 93 3.65 0.49 -2.60
C VAL A 93 4.05 0.13 -4.04
N PRO A 94 5.34 0.08 -4.39
CA PRO A 94 5.76 -0.39 -5.71
C PRO A 94 5.21 -1.79 -6.01
N GLU A 95 4.76 -2.03 -7.23
CA GLU A 95 4.20 -3.30 -7.70
C GLU A 95 5.06 -4.51 -7.28
N LYS A 96 6.38 -4.41 -7.45
CA LYS A 96 7.36 -5.44 -7.09
C LYS A 96 7.37 -5.80 -5.59
N ASN A 97 6.92 -4.90 -4.72
CA ASN A 97 6.90 -5.05 -3.26
C ASN A 97 5.51 -5.35 -2.70
N VAL A 98 4.45 -5.34 -3.53
CA VAL A 98 3.06 -5.51 -3.07
C VAL A 98 2.85 -6.81 -2.31
N HIS A 99 3.40 -7.92 -2.82
CA HIS A 99 3.20 -9.24 -2.21
C HIS A 99 3.90 -9.34 -0.85
N ASP A 100 5.15 -8.87 -0.77
CA ASP A 100 5.91 -8.83 0.48
C ASP A 100 5.26 -7.91 1.51
N ALA A 101 4.77 -6.75 1.06
CA ALA A 101 4.05 -5.80 1.90
C ALA A 101 2.77 -6.43 2.49
N ARG A 102 1.96 -7.12 1.67
CA ARG A 102 0.77 -7.84 2.16
C ARG A 102 1.14 -8.92 3.17
N LEU A 103 2.19 -9.70 2.89
CA LEU A 103 2.61 -10.78 3.78
C LEU A 103 3.07 -10.24 5.14
N LYS A 104 3.82 -9.14 5.15
CA LYS A 104 4.29 -8.48 6.38
C LYS A 104 3.14 -7.92 7.22
N LEU A 105 2.18 -7.25 6.58
CA LEU A 105 1.02 -6.68 7.28
C LEU A 105 0.03 -7.76 7.75
N ALA A 106 -0.17 -8.82 6.97
CA ALA A 106 -0.96 -9.96 7.42
C ALA A 106 -0.33 -10.65 8.65
N GLY A 107 1.01 -10.75 8.68
CA GLY A 107 1.74 -11.31 9.81
C GLY A 107 1.63 -10.51 11.11
N SER A 108 1.32 -9.21 11.05
CA SER A 108 1.07 -8.37 12.22
C SER A 108 -0.41 -8.33 12.63
N GLY A 109 -1.30 -9.03 11.90
CA GLY A 109 -2.74 -8.99 12.15
C GLY A 109 -3.44 -7.76 11.58
N LEU A 110 -2.75 -6.94 10.77
CA LEU A 110 -3.37 -5.88 9.98
C LEU A 110 -4.03 -6.49 8.75
N THR A 111 -5.15 -7.19 8.97
CA THR A 111 -6.04 -7.65 7.90
C THR A 111 -7.07 -6.56 7.57
N GLU A 112 -7.71 -6.63 6.39
CA GLU A 112 -8.80 -5.73 5.96
C GLU A 112 -9.97 -5.74 6.96
N SER A 113 -9.87 -5.02 8.07
CA SER A 113 -11.00 -4.86 8.97
C SER A 113 -10.64 -3.91 10.11
N GLY A 114 -10.97 -2.64 9.92
CA GLY A 114 -11.67 -1.97 11.02
C GLY A 114 -12.85 -2.86 11.46
N ARG A 115 -13.23 -2.82 12.72
CA ARG A 115 -14.37 -3.61 13.21
C ARG A 115 -15.62 -3.16 12.44
N LEU A 116 -16.02 -3.94 11.44
CA LEU A 116 -17.19 -3.67 10.62
C LEU A 116 -18.42 -4.11 11.43
N GLY A 117 -19.33 -3.17 11.69
CA GLY A 117 -20.62 -3.40 12.31
C GLY A 117 -21.70 -3.41 11.23
N PHE A 118 -22.56 -2.40 11.23
CA PHE A 118 -23.64 -2.26 10.24
C PHE A 118 -23.13 -2.05 8.80
N GLU A 119 -21.87 -1.65 8.64
CA GLU A 119 -21.23 -1.51 7.32
C GLU A 119 -21.14 -2.86 6.57
N MET A 120 -21.22 -4.00 7.28
CA MET A 120 -21.32 -5.32 6.65
C MET A 120 -22.72 -5.61 6.08
N MET A 121 -23.78 -4.99 6.60
CA MET A 121 -25.15 -5.18 6.11
C MET A 121 -25.42 -4.43 4.80
N GLU A 122 -24.69 -3.35 4.54
CA GLU A 122 -24.77 -2.59 3.29
C GLU A 122 -24.08 -3.30 2.12
N ARG A 123 -23.25 -4.32 2.40
CA ARG A 123 -22.66 -5.15 1.34
C ARG A 123 -23.73 -6.08 0.78
N ASP A 124 -23.95 -5.96 -0.52
CA ASP A 124 -25.00 -6.68 -1.25
C ASP A 124 -24.96 -8.19 -0.92
N PRO A 125 -25.97 -8.75 -0.21
CA PRO A 125 -25.93 -10.11 0.31
C PRO A 125 -25.85 -11.20 -0.77
N GLY A 126 -26.11 -10.84 -2.03
CA GLY A 126 -26.39 -11.77 -3.11
C GLY A 126 -27.78 -12.39 -2.99
N PHE A 127 -28.28 -12.95 -4.09
CA PHE A 127 -29.57 -13.65 -4.07
C PHE A 127 -29.49 -14.93 -3.21
N GLY A 128 -30.48 -15.14 -2.33
CA GLY A 128 -30.66 -16.41 -1.60
C GLY A 128 -30.10 -16.46 -0.16
N VAL A 129 -29.89 -15.33 0.52
CA VAL A 129 -29.50 -15.36 1.93
C VAL A 129 -30.58 -15.94 2.84
N SER A 130 -30.16 -16.78 3.79
CA SER A 130 -31.04 -17.39 4.79
C SER A 130 -31.36 -16.43 5.93
N GLN A 131 -32.58 -16.51 6.49
CA GLN A 131 -32.98 -15.77 7.70
C GLN A 131 -32.01 -15.99 8.88
N PHE A 132 -31.39 -17.17 8.97
CA PHE A 132 -30.37 -17.46 9.98
C PHE A 132 -29.13 -16.58 9.79
N VAL A 133 -28.67 -16.43 8.54
CA VAL A 133 -27.50 -15.61 8.21
C VAL A 133 -27.79 -14.13 8.47
N GLU A 134 -28.97 -13.66 8.10
CA GLU A 134 -29.39 -12.28 8.35
C GLU A 134 -29.42 -11.97 9.85
N THR A 135 -30.02 -12.86 10.65
CA THR A 135 -30.08 -12.70 12.11
C THR A 135 -28.69 -12.72 12.74
N ALA A 136 -27.79 -13.60 12.26
CA ALA A 136 -26.42 -13.68 12.75
C ALA A 136 -25.61 -12.40 12.40
N ARG A 137 -25.78 -11.86 11.20
CA ARG A 137 -25.16 -10.59 10.78
C ARG A 137 -25.67 -9.41 11.62
N TYR A 138 -26.98 -9.33 11.82
CA TYR A 138 -27.59 -8.30 12.66
C TYR A 138 -27.07 -8.35 14.10
N GLN A 139 -26.96 -9.54 14.69
CA GLN A 139 -26.38 -9.71 16.02
C GLN A 139 -24.90 -9.27 16.05
N HIS A 140 -24.11 -9.66 15.06
CA HIS A 140 -22.70 -9.26 14.96
C HIS A 140 -22.56 -7.73 14.83
N ALA A 141 -23.41 -7.09 14.03
CA ALA A 141 -23.43 -5.63 13.90
C ALA A 141 -23.72 -4.93 15.23
N LEU A 142 -24.71 -5.42 15.99
CA LEU A 142 -25.03 -4.91 17.33
C LEU A 142 -23.86 -5.06 18.31
N GLU A 143 -23.18 -6.20 18.31
CA GLU A 143 -21.98 -6.42 19.13
C GLU A 143 -20.88 -5.41 18.79
N THR A 144 -20.62 -5.17 17.51
CA THR A 144 -19.62 -4.19 17.07
C THR A 144 -19.99 -2.76 17.47
N GLU A 145 -21.24 -2.34 17.34
CA GLU A 145 -21.68 -1.01 17.78
C GLU A 145 -21.59 -0.80 19.29
N LEU A 146 -21.93 -1.83 20.07
CA LEU A 146 -21.74 -1.79 21.52
C LEU A 146 -20.27 -1.66 21.88
N VAL A 147 -19.40 -2.39 21.19
CA VAL A 147 -17.96 -2.23 21.40
C VAL A 147 -17.50 -0.82 21.04
N ARG A 148 -17.91 -0.28 19.89
CA ARG A 148 -17.55 1.09 19.46
C ARG A 148 -17.99 2.12 20.50
N THR A 149 -19.21 1.97 21.02
CA THR A 149 -19.76 2.82 22.08
C THR A 149 -18.94 2.71 23.37
N ILE A 150 -18.65 1.50 23.84
CA ILE A 150 -17.89 1.29 25.09
C ILE A 150 -16.44 1.77 24.95
N SER A 151 -15.81 1.52 23.79
CA SER A 151 -14.43 1.93 23.51
C SER A 151 -14.27 3.44 23.35
N SER A 152 -15.36 4.17 23.11
CA SER A 152 -15.35 5.64 23.10
C SER A 152 -15.11 6.25 24.49
N LEU A 153 -15.32 5.47 25.56
CA LEU A 153 -15.07 5.90 26.92
C LEU A 153 -13.56 6.06 27.16
N ARG A 154 -13.15 7.24 27.64
CA ARG A 154 -11.73 7.58 27.90
C ARG A 154 -10.91 6.51 28.65
N PRO A 155 -11.40 5.87 29.74
CA PRO A 155 -10.60 4.87 30.45
C PRO A 155 -10.49 3.52 29.71
N VAL A 156 -11.26 3.29 28.65
CA VAL A 156 -11.29 2.03 27.92
C VAL A 156 -10.28 2.08 26.77
N ARG A 157 -9.40 1.08 26.69
CA ARG A 157 -8.44 0.89 25.60
C ARG A 157 -9.03 0.00 24.51
N ASP A 158 -9.66 -1.09 24.91
CA ASP A 158 -10.37 -2.02 24.03
C ASP A 158 -11.55 -2.66 24.77
N ALA A 159 -12.53 -3.14 24.01
CA ALA A 159 -13.68 -3.87 24.53
C ALA A 159 -14.03 -5.06 23.64
N ARG A 160 -14.60 -6.11 24.25
CA ARG A 160 -15.20 -7.24 23.55
C ARG A 160 -16.56 -7.53 24.18
N VAL A 161 -17.59 -7.59 23.34
CA VAL A 161 -18.98 -7.81 23.75
C VAL A 161 -19.51 -9.03 23.02
N HIS A 162 -20.15 -9.93 23.75
CA HIS A 162 -20.89 -11.06 23.21
C HIS A 162 -22.33 -11.00 23.70
N LEU A 163 -23.28 -10.94 22.77
CA LEU A 163 -24.70 -10.91 23.06
C LEU A 163 -25.28 -12.33 23.04
N ALA A 164 -26.11 -12.64 24.02
CA ALA A 164 -26.91 -13.86 24.06
C ALA A 164 -28.39 -13.47 23.91
N ILE A 165 -28.84 -13.38 22.66
CA ILE A 165 -30.22 -13.04 22.31
C ILE A 165 -31.00 -14.35 22.07
N PRO A 166 -32.04 -14.66 22.87
CA PRO A 166 -32.83 -15.87 22.68
C PRO A 166 -33.70 -15.78 21.43
N LYS A 167 -33.84 -16.91 20.72
CA LYS A 167 -34.68 -16.99 19.52
C LYS A 167 -36.16 -17.03 19.91
N PRO A 168 -37.04 -16.22 19.29
CA PRO A 168 -38.47 -16.32 19.53
C PRO A 168 -38.99 -17.69 19.07
N SER A 169 -39.70 -18.38 19.96
CA SER A 169 -40.35 -19.68 19.69
C SER A 169 -41.84 -19.58 19.98
N ALA A 170 -42.67 -20.08 19.07
CA ALA A 170 -44.13 -20.16 19.26
C ALA A 170 -44.54 -21.18 20.34
N PHE A 171 -43.61 -22.03 20.78
CA PHE A 171 -43.86 -23.11 21.74
C PHE A 171 -43.52 -22.76 23.19
N THR A 172 -42.86 -21.62 23.43
CA THR A 172 -42.41 -21.22 24.76
C THR A 172 -43.20 -20.02 25.26
N ARG A 173 -43.87 -20.16 26.41
CA ARG A 173 -44.60 -19.06 27.08
C ARG A 173 -43.69 -18.10 27.86
N GLN A 174 -42.50 -18.56 28.26
CA GLN A 174 -41.48 -17.74 28.91
C GLN A 174 -40.46 -17.27 27.87
N ARG A 175 -40.30 -15.95 27.75
CA ARG A 175 -39.19 -15.36 27.00
C ARG A 175 -37.99 -15.25 27.94
N ASP A 176 -36.90 -15.91 27.60
CA ASP A 176 -35.63 -15.67 28.25
C ASP A 176 -35.21 -14.21 28.00
N VAL A 177 -34.54 -13.60 28.98
CA VAL A 177 -34.08 -12.21 28.87
C VAL A 177 -32.73 -12.21 28.14
N ALA A 178 -32.54 -11.25 27.24
CA ALA A 178 -31.25 -11.07 26.57
C ALA A 178 -30.15 -10.75 27.61
N SER A 179 -28.97 -11.34 27.44
CA SER A 179 -27.81 -11.11 28.29
C SER A 179 -26.56 -10.80 27.48
N ALA A 180 -25.52 -10.27 28.13
CA ALA A 180 -24.27 -9.91 27.47
C ALA A 180 -23.06 -10.26 28.36
N SER A 181 -21.97 -10.70 27.73
CA SER A 181 -20.65 -10.81 28.36
C SER A 181 -19.74 -9.71 27.82
N VAL A 182 -19.12 -8.93 28.72
CA VAL A 182 -18.30 -7.78 28.37
C VAL A 182 -16.92 -7.93 29.00
N VAL A 183 -15.88 -7.92 28.16
CA VAL A 183 -14.48 -7.91 28.57
C VAL A 183 -13.89 -6.56 28.18
N LEU A 184 -13.22 -5.91 29.13
CA LEU A 184 -12.63 -4.60 28.95
C LEU A 184 -11.13 -4.67 29.14
N GLU A 185 -10.42 -3.94 28.29
CA GLU A 185 -9.04 -3.60 28.51
C GLU A 185 -8.96 -2.12 28.87
N LEU A 186 -8.39 -1.80 30.03
CA LEU A 186 -8.34 -0.43 30.54
C LEU A 186 -6.99 0.22 30.23
N ARG A 187 -7.01 1.55 30.11
CA ARG A 187 -5.78 2.35 30.05
C ARG A 187 -5.23 2.43 31.48
N GLY A 188 -4.03 1.86 31.67
CA GLY A 188 -3.26 1.99 32.92
C GLY A 188 -2.70 3.39 33.11
#